data_AF-A0A7R8UZ84-F1
#
_entry.id   AF-A0A7R8UZ84-F1
#
_cell.length_a   1.000
_cell.length_b   1.000
_cell.length_c   1.000
_cell.angle_alpha   90.00
_cell.angle_beta   90.00
_cell.angle_gamma   90.00
#
_symmetry.space_group_name_H-M   'P 1'
#
loop_
_entity.id
_entity.type
_entity.pdbx_description
1 polymer ?
#
loop_
_entity_poly.entity_id
_entity_poly.type
_entity_poly.pdbx_seq_one_letter_code
_entity_poly.pdbx_strand_id
1 'polypeptide(L)'
;MRIVRSNHLCRNCLKSIHYSITCVPSSCRKCSRKHKTLLHKDQRKKNVTPHTTSESTKNKARNKPPSDKAALLTTQDNQQRGNYVLLSTTKVGLTAVNAQSLECQALLDSGSQVNLITERLVKKLVMTTSSGNLSMQGISNWKQRTQRRINVQLESRIAGF
;
A
#
# COMPACT_ATOMS: atom_id res chain seq x y z
N MET A 1 -12.75 -8.61 5.36
CA MET A 1 -12.91 -9.64 6.42
C MET A 1 -12.09 -10.90 6.16
N ARG A 2 -11.99 -11.39 4.91
CA ARG A 2 -11.13 -12.53 4.56
C ARG A 2 -9.68 -12.31 5.02
N ILE A 3 -9.06 -11.19 4.63
CA ILE A 3 -7.67 -10.82 5.00
C ILE A 3 -7.43 -10.87 6.51
N VAL A 4 -8.33 -10.32 7.32
CA VAL A 4 -8.19 -10.29 8.79
C VAL A 4 -8.21 -11.69 9.40
N ARG A 5 -9.09 -12.57 8.89
CA ARG A 5 -9.21 -13.96 9.36
C ARG A 5 -8.02 -14.81 8.88
N SER A 6 -7.62 -14.65 7.63
CA SER A 6 -6.51 -15.41 7.02
C SER A 6 -5.15 -15.03 7.60
N ASN A 7 -5.00 -13.81 8.14
CA ASN A 7 -3.74 -13.34 8.75
C ASN A 7 -3.80 -13.31 10.28
N HIS A 8 -4.80 -13.95 10.90
CA HIS A 8 -4.99 -14.01 12.35
C HIS A 8 -4.92 -12.63 13.04
N LEU A 9 -5.40 -11.58 12.37
CA LEU A 9 -5.36 -10.22 12.89
C LEU A 9 -6.57 -9.94 13.77
N CYS A 10 -6.36 -9.16 14.82
CA CYS A 10 -7.42 -8.61 15.63
C CYS A 10 -8.30 -7.68 14.78
N ARG A 11 -9.60 -7.95 14.70
CA ARG A 11 -10.57 -7.13 13.94
C ARG A 11 -10.71 -5.71 14.49
N ASN A 12 -10.31 -5.52 15.74
CA ASN A 12 -10.46 -4.29 16.48
C ASN A 12 -9.28 -3.33 16.29
N CYS A 13 -8.04 -3.84 16.20
CA CYS A 13 -6.83 -3.01 16.08
C CYS A 13 -5.91 -3.37 14.91
N LEU A 14 -6.19 -4.45 14.17
CA LEU A 14 -5.39 -5.01 13.07
C LEU A 14 -3.99 -5.53 13.46
N LYS A 15 -3.73 -5.77 14.76
CA LYS A 15 -2.51 -6.40 15.26
C LYS A 15 -2.71 -7.92 15.45
N SER A 16 -1.66 -8.72 15.32
CA SER A 16 -1.66 -10.18 15.54
C SER A 16 -1.42 -10.60 17.00
N ILE A 17 -1.20 -9.64 17.90
CA ILE A 17 -0.72 -9.88 19.28
C ILE A 17 -1.82 -10.44 20.21
N HIS A 18 -3.11 -10.29 19.84
CA HIS A 18 -4.23 -10.70 20.70
C HIS A 18 -5.50 -10.97 19.90
N TYR A 19 -6.45 -11.66 20.53
CA TYR A 19 -7.78 -11.89 19.98
C TYR A 19 -8.70 -10.68 20.19
N SER A 20 -9.70 -10.53 19.31
CA SER A 20 -10.62 -9.38 19.36
C SER A 20 -11.35 -9.23 20.71
N ILE A 21 -11.48 -10.31 21.47
CA ILE A 21 -12.15 -10.34 22.78
C ILE A 21 -11.31 -9.69 23.90
N THR A 22 -9.99 -9.77 23.84
CA THR A 22 -9.05 -9.15 24.81
C THR A 22 -8.51 -7.82 24.33
N CYS A 23 -9.02 -7.32 23.19
CA CYS A 23 -8.61 -6.05 22.63
C CYS A 23 -9.28 -4.89 23.37
N VAL A 24 -8.50 -3.85 23.68
CA VAL A 24 -9.00 -2.54 24.10
C VAL A 24 -8.85 -1.53 22.94
N PRO A 25 -9.74 -1.53 21.94
CA PRO A 25 -9.64 -0.63 20.79
C PRO A 25 -10.47 0.65 20.96
N SER A 26 -10.16 1.65 20.12
CA SER A 26 -11.12 2.68 19.76
C SER A 26 -12.26 2.09 18.93
N SER A 27 -13.51 2.46 19.22
CA SER A 27 -14.67 2.11 18.41
C SER A 27 -14.59 2.66 16.99
N CYS A 28 -15.32 2.04 16.05
CA CYS A 28 -15.37 2.50 14.67
C CYS A 28 -15.95 3.91 14.59
N ARG A 29 -15.23 4.85 13.97
CA ARG A 29 -15.67 6.26 13.83
C ARG A 29 -16.93 6.47 12.99
N LYS A 30 -17.36 5.46 12.22
CA LYS A 30 -18.55 5.52 11.34
C LYS A 30 -19.82 4.92 11.95
N CYS A 31 -19.70 4.00 12.91
CA CYS A 31 -20.86 3.27 13.45
C CYS A 31 -20.75 2.87 14.92
N SER A 32 -19.68 3.30 15.59
CA SER A 32 -19.41 3.08 17.02
C SER A 32 -19.32 1.61 17.47
N ARG A 33 -19.36 0.64 16.55
CA ARG A 33 -19.17 -0.80 16.84
C ARG A 33 -17.69 -1.15 17.04
N LYS A 34 -17.45 -2.29 17.71
CA LYS A 34 -16.11 -2.85 17.99
C LYS A 34 -15.48 -3.42 16.70
N HIS A 35 -14.84 -2.54 15.92
CA HIS A 35 -13.95 -2.86 14.81
C HIS A 35 -13.13 -1.63 14.38
N LYS A 36 -11.97 -1.84 13.76
CA LYS A 36 -11.18 -0.74 13.18
C LYS A 36 -11.95 -0.09 12.02
N THR A 37 -11.99 1.24 11.94
CA THR A 37 -12.72 1.99 10.88
C THR A 37 -12.36 1.55 9.45
N LEU A 38 -11.13 1.10 9.20
CA LEU A 38 -10.71 0.55 7.89
C LEU A 38 -11.47 -0.71 7.46
N LEU A 39 -12.04 -1.44 8.41
CA LEU A 39 -12.87 -2.62 8.15
C LEU A 39 -14.36 -2.30 8.05
N HIS A 40 -14.74 -1.03 8.22
CA HIS A 40 -16.13 -0.64 8.13
C HIS A 40 -16.64 -0.92 6.72
N LYS A 41 -17.65 -1.78 6.62
CA LYS A 41 -18.41 -1.98 5.39
C LYS A 41 -19.61 -1.06 5.47
N ASP A 42 -19.68 -0.07 4.58
CA ASP A 42 -20.86 0.76 4.43
C ASP A 42 -22.01 -0.16 3.96
N GLN A 43 -22.86 -0.54 4.91
CA GLN A 43 -24.07 -1.29 4.63
C GLN A 43 -25.01 -0.32 3.92
N ARG A 44 -25.04 -0.36 2.58
CA ARG A 44 -26.20 0.15 1.84
C ARG A 44 -27.41 -0.60 2.39
N LYS A 45 -28.27 0.12 3.12
CA LYS A 45 -29.42 -0.41 3.86
C LYS A 45 -30.24 -1.34 2.95
N LYS A 46 -30.22 -2.64 3.22
CA LYS A 46 -31.39 -3.48 3.00
C LYS A 46 -32.05 -3.62 4.36
N ASN A 47 -33.17 -2.90 4.52
CA ASN A 47 -34.09 -3.07 5.64
C ASN A 47 -34.52 -4.54 5.69
N VAL A 48 -34.36 -5.22 6.82
CA VAL A 48 -35.39 -6.02 7.52
C VAL A 48 -34.89 -6.24 8.97
N THR A 49 -35.85 -6.24 9.88
CA THR A 49 -35.92 -6.06 11.33
C THR A 49 -35.23 -7.10 12.23
N PRO A 50 -35.15 -6.84 13.57
CA PRO A 50 -34.19 -7.44 14.49
C PRO A 50 -34.82 -8.46 15.45
N HIS A 51 -34.13 -9.54 15.82
CA HIS A 51 -34.47 -10.29 17.03
C HIS A 51 -33.24 -10.96 17.67
N THR A 52 -33.13 -10.72 18.99
CA THR A 52 -32.73 -11.65 20.10
C THR A 52 -31.32 -12.26 20.12
N THR A 53 -30.59 -12.51 21.22
CA THR A 53 -30.68 -12.32 22.69
C THR A 53 -29.38 -12.94 23.26
N SER A 54 -28.86 -12.41 24.40
CA SER A 54 -28.03 -13.02 25.47
C SER A 54 -26.76 -13.86 25.15
N GLU A 55 -25.56 -13.56 25.65
CA GLU A 55 -25.06 -13.57 27.05
C GLU A 55 -24.70 -14.99 27.58
N SER A 56 -23.39 -15.29 27.67
CA SER A 56 -22.78 -16.08 28.77
C SER A 56 -21.26 -16.32 28.60
N THR A 57 -20.49 -15.63 29.44
CA THR A 57 -19.51 -16.14 30.43
C THR A 57 -18.84 -17.53 30.25
N LYS A 58 -17.49 -17.58 30.30
CA LYS A 58 -16.67 -18.27 31.34
C LYS A 58 -15.16 -18.38 31.00
N ASN A 59 -14.36 -17.71 31.84
CA ASN A 59 -13.06 -18.04 32.46
C ASN A 59 -12.21 -19.23 31.95
N LYS A 60 -10.90 -19.00 31.70
CA LYS A 60 -9.77 -19.42 32.58
C LYS A 60 -8.40 -19.04 31.99
N ALA A 61 -7.50 -18.63 32.87
CA ALA A 61 -6.12 -18.19 32.62
C ALA A 61 -5.13 -19.36 32.52
N ARG A 62 -4.02 -19.18 31.77
CA ARG A 62 -2.68 -19.64 32.18
C ARG A 62 -1.56 -18.97 31.36
N ASN A 63 -0.62 -18.36 32.08
CA ASN A 63 0.64 -17.80 31.57
C ASN A 63 1.70 -18.89 31.30
N LYS A 64 2.51 -18.71 30.24
CA LYS A 64 3.99 -18.83 30.21
C LYS A 64 4.53 -18.53 28.78
N PRO A 65 5.61 -17.74 28.60
CA PRO A 65 6.40 -17.63 27.36
C PRO A 65 7.61 -18.60 27.45
N PRO A 66 8.67 -18.59 26.58
CA PRO A 66 8.91 -18.02 25.25
C PRO A 66 9.46 -19.08 24.24
N SER A 67 9.72 -18.73 22.98
CA SER A 67 10.95 -19.13 22.26
C SER A 67 10.96 -18.53 20.85
N ASP A 68 11.94 -17.68 20.59
CA ASP A 68 12.33 -17.22 19.27
C ASP A 68 12.77 -18.41 18.42
N LYS A 69 11.98 -18.72 17.39
CA LYS A 69 12.47 -19.39 16.18
C LYS A 69 11.90 -18.61 15.02
N ALA A 70 12.79 -18.02 14.22
CA ALA A 70 12.44 -17.46 12.93
C ALA A 70 11.86 -18.59 12.08
N ALA A 71 10.53 -18.74 12.12
CA ALA A 71 9.82 -19.64 11.23
C ALA A 71 9.88 -19.01 9.84
N LEU A 72 10.76 -19.55 9.00
CA LEU A 72 10.67 -19.36 7.56
C LEU A 72 9.33 -19.97 7.12
N LEU A 73 8.28 -19.16 7.11
CA LEU A 73 6.97 -19.55 6.61
C LEU A 73 6.99 -19.50 5.09
N THR A 74 7.48 -20.55 4.45
CA THR A 74 7.16 -20.84 3.05
C THR A 74 5.72 -21.32 3.00
N THR A 75 4.77 -20.39 2.94
CA THR A 75 3.39 -20.72 2.57
C THR A 75 3.37 -20.99 1.07
N GLN A 76 3.52 -22.26 0.66
CA GLN A 76 3.04 -22.68 -0.65
C GLN A 76 1.51 -22.63 -0.62
N ASP A 77 0.96 -21.46 -0.94
CA ASP A 77 -0.46 -21.32 -1.21
C ASP A 77 -0.70 -21.84 -2.64
N ASN A 78 -1.28 -23.04 -2.74
CA ASN A 78 -1.71 -23.63 -4.01
C ASN A 78 -3.04 -23.00 -4.48
N GLN A 79 -3.23 -21.70 -4.25
CA GLN A 79 -4.35 -20.94 -4.76
C GLN A 79 -4.02 -20.41 -6.14
N GLN A 80 -4.70 -20.98 -7.14
CA GLN A 80 -5.03 -20.37 -8.44
C GLN A 80 -4.06 -19.28 -8.84
N ARG A 81 -2.98 -19.66 -9.56
CA ARG A 81 -2.02 -18.73 -10.15
C ARG A 81 -2.77 -17.81 -11.13
N GLY A 82 -3.31 -16.71 -10.61
CA GLY A 82 -3.66 -15.57 -11.43
C GLY A 82 -2.39 -15.10 -12.13
N ASN A 83 -2.47 -14.77 -13.41
CA ASN A 83 -1.39 -14.08 -14.10
C ASN A 83 -1.23 -12.69 -13.48
N TYR A 84 -0.44 -12.59 -12.41
CA TYR A 84 -0.05 -11.31 -11.84
C TYR A 84 1.16 -10.79 -12.61
N VAL A 85 0.99 -9.70 -13.33
CA VAL A 85 2.10 -8.94 -13.89
C VAL A 85 2.61 -8.03 -12.79
N LEU A 86 3.81 -8.31 -12.26
CA LEU A 86 4.46 -7.44 -11.29
C LEU A 86 5.23 -6.35 -12.04
N LEU A 87 4.87 -5.10 -11.77
CA LEU A 87 5.64 -3.95 -12.24
C LEU A 87 6.72 -3.62 -11.21
N SER A 88 7.97 -3.48 -11.67
CA SER A 88 9.07 -3.05 -10.81
C SER A 88 8.86 -1.59 -10.41
N THR A 89 8.49 -1.34 -9.16
CA THR A 89 8.30 0.02 -8.65
C THR A 89 9.14 0.23 -7.40
N THR A 90 9.69 1.43 -7.27
CA THR A 90 10.51 1.79 -6.11
C THR A 90 10.24 3.23 -5.71
N LYS A 91 10.61 3.58 -4.48
CA LYS A 91 10.60 4.95 -4.02
C LYS A 91 12.01 5.51 -4.11
N VAL A 92 12.15 6.67 -4.73
CA VAL A 92 13.43 7.35 -4.95
C VAL A 92 13.37 8.76 -4.36
N GLY A 93 14.51 9.23 -3.86
CA GLY A 93 14.75 10.65 -3.67
C GLY A 93 14.94 11.30 -5.03
N LEU A 94 14.35 12.48 -5.20
CA LEU A 94 14.50 13.28 -6.40
C LEU A 94 14.90 14.69 -5.98
N THR A 95 16.07 15.11 -6.46
CA THR A 95 16.66 16.42 -6.18
C THR A 95 16.67 17.24 -7.47
N ALA A 96 16.04 18.40 -7.40
CA ALA A 96 15.97 19.38 -8.47
C ALA A 96 17.21 20.28 -8.49
N VAL A 97 17.47 20.93 -9.64
CA VAL A 97 18.61 21.87 -9.80
C VAL A 97 18.55 23.06 -8.84
N ASN A 98 17.35 23.45 -8.39
CA ASN A 98 17.14 24.49 -7.38
C ASN A 98 17.33 23.98 -5.93
N ALA A 99 17.98 22.82 -5.75
CA ALA A 99 18.18 22.11 -4.47
C ALA A 99 16.89 21.67 -3.74
N GLN A 100 15.71 21.79 -4.36
CA GLN A 100 14.49 21.22 -3.79
C GLN A 100 14.48 19.71 -3.94
N SER A 101 14.14 19.00 -2.86
CA SER A 101 14.13 17.55 -2.83
C SER A 101 12.75 17.02 -2.43
N LEU A 102 12.33 15.91 -3.05
CA LEU A 102 11.16 15.15 -2.60
C LEU A 102 11.35 13.66 -2.81
N GLU A 103 10.50 12.88 -2.16
CA GLU A 103 10.33 11.47 -2.43
C GLU A 103 9.23 11.24 -3.48
N CYS A 104 9.52 10.44 -4.51
CA CYS A 104 8.52 10.00 -5.49
C CYS A 104 8.59 8.49 -5.75
N GLN A 105 7.50 7.96 -6.31
CA GLN A 105 7.45 6.60 -6.80
C GLN A 105 7.92 6.58 -8.27
N ALA A 106 8.85 5.69 -8.57
CA ALA A 106 9.34 5.41 -9.91
C ALA A 106 8.86 4.02 -10.35
N LEU A 107 8.53 3.91 -11.63
CA LEU A 107 8.35 2.64 -12.34
C LEU A 107 9.65 2.37 -13.09
N LEU A 108 10.30 1.24 -12.79
CA LEU A 108 11.51 0.80 -13.47
C LEU A 108 11.11 -0.09 -14.64
N ASP A 109 11.37 0.38 -15.84
CA ASP A 109 11.01 -0.31 -17.07
C ASP A 109 12.25 -0.49 -17.95
N SER A 110 12.74 -1.73 -18.03
CA SER A 110 13.87 -2.10 -18.89
C SER A 110 13.53 -2.08 -20.38
N GLY A 111 12.24 -2.04 -20.74
CA GLY A 111 11.79 -1.90 -22.12
C GLY A 111 11.69 -0.44 -22.59
N SER A 112 11.78 0.52 -21.67
CA SER A 112 11.73 1.94 -22.01
C SER A 112 13.09 2.46 -22.48
N GLN A 113 13.10 3.16 -23.62
CA GLN A 113 14.30 3.83 -24.15
C GLN A 113 14.53 5.23 -23.54
N VAL A 114 13.55 5.75 -22.81
CA VAL A 114 13.54 7.13 -22.29
C VAL A 114 12.88 7.19 -20.92
N ASN A 115 13.32 8.13 -20.09
CA ASN A 115 12.75 8.38 -18.77
C ASN A 115 11.64 9.43 -18.86
N LEU A 116 10.51 9.15 -18.21
CA LEU A 116 9.36 10.05 -18.16
C LEU A 116 9.07 10.50 -16.74
N ILE A 117 8.70 11.77 -16.61
CA ILE A 117 8.30 12.38 -15.35
C ILE A 117 6.96 13.08 -15.54
N THR A 118 6.08 12.96 -14.54
CA THR A 118 4.79 13.64 -14.60
C THR A 118 4.96 15.15 -14.47
N GLU A 119 4.23 15.93 -15.27
CA GLU A 119 4.24 17.40 -15.17
C GLU A 119 3.85 17.89 -13.77
N ARG A 120 2.99 17.16 -13.07
CA ARG A 120 2.65 17.43 -11.66
C ARG A 120 3.89 17.46 -10.76
N LEU A 121 4.85 16.56 -10.98
CA LEU A 121 6.08 16.50 -10.19
C LEU A 121 7.01 17.67 -10.50
N VAL A 122 7.13 18.01 -11.80
CA VAL A 122 7.88 19.18 -12.28
C VAL A 122 7.37 20.48 -11.65
N LYS A 123 6.04 20.68 -11.67
CA LYS A 123 5.40 21.86 -11.06
C LYS A 123 5.59 21.89 -9.54
N LYS A 124 5.50 20.73 -8.87
CA LYS A 124 5.66 20.63 -7.41
C LYS A 124 7.06 21.02 -6.94
N LEU A 125 8.09 20.72 -7.73
CA LEU A 125 9.49 21.07 -7.45
C LEU A 125 9.92 22.40 -8.07
N VAL A 126 8.98 23.12 -8.68
CA VAL A 126 9.22 24.41 -9.33
C VAL A 126 10.42 24.33 -10.28
N MET A 127 10.50 23.25 -11.05
CA MET A 127 11.61 23.01 -11.97
C MET A 127 11.46 23.83 -13.23
N THR A 128 12.57 24.40 -13.68
CA THR A 128 12.67 24.97 -15.02
C THR A 128 12.82 23.86 -16.05
N THR A 129 12.06 23.95 -17.13
CA THR A 129 12.15 23.02 -18.27
C THR A 129 12.91 23.68 -19.41
N SER A 130 13.75 22.92 -20.09
CA SER A 130 14.34 23.35 -21.36
C SER A 130 13.48 22.86 -22.53
N SER A 131 13.59 23.56 -23.67
CA SER A 131 13.01 23.09 -24.92
C SER A 131 13.68 21.77 -25.33
N GLY A 132 12.87 20.81 -25.73
CA GLY A 132 13.33 19.54 -26.25
C GLY A 132 12.38 19.04 -27.31
N ASN A 133 12.83 18.12 -28.16
CA ASN A 133 11.96 17.52 -29.15
C ASN A 133 12.24 16.02 -29.19
N LEU A 134 11.32 15.25 -28.63
CA LEU A 134 11.42 13.79 -28.57
C LEU A 134 10.09 13.19 -28.99
N SER A 135 10.11 12.43 -30.08
CA SER A 135 9.00 11.58 -30.50
C SER A 135 9.18 10.19 -29.90
N MET A 136 8.11 9.64 -29.34
CA MET A 136 8.09 8.31 -28.73
C MET A 136 6.97 7.51 -29.37
N GLN A 137 7.23 6.22 -29.57
CA GLN A 137 6.25 5.28 -30.08
C GLN A 137 6.09 4.11 -29.11
N GLY A 138 4.86 3.86 -28.69
CA GLY A 138 4.51 2.68 -27.89
C GLY A 138 4.28 1.45 -28.76
N ILE A 139 4.24 0.27 -28.12
CA ILE A 139 4.05 -1.03 -28.78
C ILE A 139 2.72 -1.09 -29.56
N SER A 140 1.71 -0.34 -29.13
CA SER A 140 0.40 -0.22 -29.80
C SER A 140 0.38 0.77 -30.97
N ASN A 141 1.54 1.15 -31.52
CA ASN A 141 1.69 2.21 -32.53
C ASN A 141 1.21 3.60 -32.08
N TRP A 142 0.96 3.78 -30.78
CA TRP A 142 0.71 5.10 -30.21
C TRP A 142 1.95 5.97 -30.36
N LYS A 143 1.79 7.18 -30.91
CA LYS A 143 2.87 8.15 -31.07
C LYS A 143 2.58 9.36 -30.22
N GLN A 144 3.61 9.83 -29.52
CA GLN A 144 3.52 11.06 -28.74
C GLN A 144 4.80 11.86 -28.86
N ARG A 145 4.64 13.18 -28.86
CA ARG A 145 5.77 14.11 -28.92
C ARG A 145 5.87 14.88 -27.62
N THR A 146 7.07 14.93 -27.04
CA THR A 146 7.36 15.79 -25.91
C THR A 146 8.20 16.97 -26.37
N GLN A 147 7.83 18.17 -25.90
CA GLN A 147 8.46 19.43 -26.25
C GLN A 147 9.35 20.00 -25.14
N ARG A 148 9.40 19.32 -23.99
CA ARG A 148 10.06 19.80 -22.77
C ARG A 148 10.95 18.71 -22.20
N ARG A 149 12.11 19.13 -21.68
CA ARG A 149 13.07 18.27 -20.97
C ARG A 149 13.47 18.93 -19.66
N ILE A 150 13.94 18.11 -18.72
CA ILE A 150 14.49 18.55 -17.44
C ILE A 150 15.73 17.73 -17.11
N ASN A 151 16.61 18.28 -16.28
CA ASN A 151 17.69 17.55 -15.64
C ASN A 151 17.35 17.41 -14.15
N VAL A 152 17.46 16.19 -13.63
CA VAL A 152 17.19 15.87 -12.22
C VAL A 152 18.20 14.85 -11.73
N GLN A 153 18.48 14.88 -10.42
CA GLN A 153 19.27 13.87 -9.75
C GLN A 153 18.34 12.92 -9.00
N LEU A 154 18.53 11.62 -9.19
CA LEU A 154 17.80 10.58 -8.47
C LEU A 154 18.72 9.95 -7.44
N GLU A 155 18.18 9.68 -6.27
CA GLU A 155 18.92 9.13 -5.14
C GLU A 155 18.20 7.92 -4.58
N SER A 156 18.97 6.89 -4.24
CA SER A 156 18.46 5.75 -3.50
C SER A 156 17.99 6.22 -2.12
N ARG A 157 16.87 5.66 -1.67
CA ARG A 157 16.38 5.87 -0.30
C ARG A 157 17.12 5.06 0.75
N ILE A 158 17.83 4.04 0.32
CA ILE A 158 18.57 3.12 1.17
C ILE A 158 20.03 3.39 0.82
N ALA A 159 20.73 4.09 1.71
CA ALA A 159 22.14 4.42 1.51
C ALA A 159 22.99 3.14 1.52
N GLY A 160 24.00 3.08 0.63
CA GLY A 160 25.13 2.16 0.75
C GLY A 160 25.29 1.06 -0.30
N PHE A 161 25.35 1.42 -1.59
CA PHE A 161 26.19 0.71 -2.57
C PHE A 161 26.90 1.76 -3.43
#